data_AF-A0A4Q5RR90-F1
#
_entry.id   AF-A0A4Q5RR90-F1
#
_cell.length_a   1.000
_cell.length_b   1.000
_cell.length_c   1.000
_cell.angle_alpha   90.00
_cell.angle_beta   90.00
_cell.angle_gamma   90.00
#
_symmetry.space_group_name_H-M   'P 1'
#
loop_
_entity.id
_entity.type
_entity.pdbx_description
1 polymer ?
#
loop_
_entity_poly.entity_id
_entity_poly.type
_entity_poly.pdbx_seq_one_letter_code
_entity_poly.pdbx_strand_id
1 'polypeptide(L)'
;MFPGPSLKKSLVKEFNYCASIIAINKGNGQFDIRQLPTQVQLSSINAIALQDVNADGNPDMILGGNQYGFLPQFERLDASFGDVLINNGKGIFTVMDNRNTGLHLRGEIRDIKSLNTKGTTQIIFLQNNDLPVLYKLNSKSNQGATN
;
A
#
# COMPACT_ATOMS: atom_id res chain seq x y z
N MET A 1 -20.82 -28.91 24.14
CA MET A 1 -20.57 -29.28 22.74
C MET A 1 -21.88 -29.19 21.97
N PHE A 2 -21.87 -28.62 20.77
CA PHE A 2 -23.09 -28.50 19.95
C PHE A 2 -23.53 -29.88 19.42
N PRO A 3 -24.82 -30.25 19.51
CA PRO A 3 -25.30 -31.56 19.06
C PRO A 3 -25.22 -31.70 17.53
N GLY A 4 -24.91 -32.91 17.05
CA GLY A 4 -24.66 -33.22 15.64
C GLY A 4 -25.72 -32.76 14.61
N PRO A 5 -27.04 -32.74 14.94
CA PRO A 5 -28.07 -32.21 14.02
C PRO A 5 -27.95 -30.70 13.77
N SER A 6 -27.44 -29.94 14.74
CA SER A 6 -27.30 -28.47 14.62
C SER A 6 -26.10 -28.08 13.76
N LEU A 7 -25.04 -28.89 13.75
CA LEU A 7 -23.87 -28.73 12.87
C LEU A 7 -24.21 -28.99 11.39
N LYS A 8 -25.13 -29.92 11.08
CA LYS A 8 -25.55 -30.19 9.69
C LYS A 8 -26.41 -29.07 9.07
N LYS A 9 -26.97 -28.19 9.90
CA LYS A 9 -27.78 -27.02 9.45
C LYS A 9 -26.99 -25.72 9.42
N SER A 10 -25.70 -25.74 9.80
CA SER A 10 -24.91 -24.51 9.86
C SER A 10 -24.38 -24.10 8.48
N LEU A 11 -24.44 -22.80 8.20
CA LEU A 11 -23.74 -22.22 7.06
C LEU A 11 -22.24 -22.21 7.34
N VAL A 12 -21.48 -23.01 6.61
CA VAL A 12 -20.01 -22.97 6.62
C VAL A 12 -19.56 -21.99 5.55
N LYS A 13 -18.79 -20.96 5.95
CA LYS A 13 -18.13 -20.05 5.02
C LYS A 13 -16.63 -20.33 5.05
N GLU A 14 -16.03 -20.49 3.88
CA GLU A 14 -14.60 -20.66 3.73
C GLU A 14 -13.93 -19.31 3.45
N PHE A 15 -12.80 -19.07 4.11
CA PHE A 15 -11.94 -17.93 3.85
C PHE A 15 -10.56 -18.46 3.43
N ASN A 16 -10.26 -18.38 2.13
CA ASN A 16 -9.08 -19.01 1.53
C ASN A 16 -8.21 -18.05 0.72
N TYR A 17 -8.56 -16.76 0.66
CA TYR A 17 -7.85 -15.76 -0.11
C TYR A 17 -7.64 -14.49 0.71
N CYS A 18 -6.45 -14.36 1.29
CA CYS A 18 -6.11 -13.31 2.27
C CYS A 18 -5.10 -12.29 1.74
N ALA A 19 -4.64 -12.46 0.50
CA ALA A 19 -3.64 -11.57 -0.08
C ALA A 19 -4.25 -10.21 -0.43
N SER A 20 -3.49 -9.15 -0.17
CA SER A 20 -3.77 -7.83 -0.72
C SER A 20 -3.68 -7.87 -2.24
N ILE A 21 -4.73 -7.40 -2.90
CA ILE A 21 -4.87 -7.45 -4.37
C ILE A 21 -5.16 -6.07 -4.96
N ILE A 22 -4.90 -5.97 -6.25
CA ILE A 22 -5.51 -4.98 -7.12
C ILE A 22 -6.57 -5.66 -8.01
N ALA A 23 -7.73 -5.03 -8.16
CA ALA A 23 -8.77 -5.44 -9.09
C ALA A 23 -8.78 -4.46 -10.29
N ILE A 24 -8.30 -4.92 -11.44
CA ILE A 24 -8.20 -4.10 -12.66
C ILE A 24 -9.48 -4.26 -13.47
N ASN A 25 -10.22 -3.16 -13.66
CA ASN A 25 -11.43 -3.16 -14.45
C ASN A 25 -11.13 -3.47 -15.93
N LYS A 26 -11.78 -4.50 -16.49
CA LYS A 26 -11.71 -4.89 -17.90
C LYS A 26 -12.92 -4.42 -18.72
N GLY A 27 -13.86 -3.72 -18.08
CA GLY A 27 -15.16 -3.37 -18.64
C GLY A 27 -16.23 -4.43 -18.35
N ASN A 28 -17.50 -4.07 -18.55
CA ASN A 28 -18.65 -4.99 -18.44
C ASN A 28 -18.74 -5.74 -17.10
N GLY A 29 -18.29 -5.11 -16.00
CA GLY A 29 -18.30 -5.72 -14.66
C GLY A 29 -17.25 -6.82 -14.45
N GLN A 30 -16.31 -6.99 -15.39
CA GLN A 30 -15.21 -7.95 -15.26
C GLN A 30 -13.98 -7.28 -14.65
N PHE A 31 -13.35 -7.98 -13.70
CA PHE A 31 -12.14 -7.54 -13.03
C PHE A 31 -11.04 -8.59 -13.14
N ASP A 32 -9.85 -8.15 -13.52
CA ASP A 32 -8.63 -8.95 -13.48
C ASP A 32 -7.97 -8.76 -12.11
N ILE A 33 -7.99 -9.81 -11.29
CA ILE A 33 -7.52 -9.80 -9.91
C ILE A 33 -6.04 -10.19 -9.90
N ARG A 34 -5.20 -9.33 -9.32
CA ARG A 34 -3.76 -9.56 -9.21
C ARG A 34 -3.29 -9.35 -7.78
N GLN A 35 -2.48 -10.27 -7.30
CA GLN A 35 -1.81 -10.12 -6.01
C GLN A 35 -0.77 -9.02 -6.08
N LEU A 36 -0.75 -8.20 -5.03
CA LEU A 36 0.35 -7.27 -4.82
C LEU A 36 1.61 -8.04 -4.36
N PRO A 37 2.81 -7.49 -4.59
CA PRO A 37 4.08 -8.16 -4.24
C PRO A 37 4.16 -8.59 -2.77
N THR A 38 4.91 -9.65 -2.48
CA THR A 38 5.04 -10.23 -1.13
C THR A 38 5.43 -9.23 -0.05
N GLN A 39 6.28 -8.25 -0.37
CA GLN A 39 6.73 -7.24 0.59
C GLN A 39 5.56 -6.46 1.21
N VAL A 40 4.52 -6.13 0.43
CA VAL A 40 3.37 -5.37 0.94
C VAL A 40 2.37 -6.24 1.70
N GLN A 41 2.60 -7.55 1.75
CA GLN A 41 1.78 -8.51 2.50
C GLN A 41 2.31 -8.72 3.93
N LEU A 42 3.49 -8.17 4.26
CA LEU A 42 4.15 -8.38 5.55
C LEU A 42 3.47 -7.62 6.70
N SER A 43 2.66 -6.61 6.39
CA SER A 43 1.88 -5.83 7.34
C SER A 43 0.52 -5.50 6.72
N SER A 44 -0.38 -4.88 7.50
CA SER A 44 -1.65 -4.40 6.96
C SER A 44 -1.44 -3.17 6.07
N ILE A 45 -2.22 -3.05 5.00
CA ILE A 45 -2.32 -1.83 4.19
C ILE A 45 -3.54 -1.07 4.66
N ASN A 46 -3.33 0.13 5.21
CA ASN A 46 -4.40 0.94 5.79
C ASN A 46 -4.64 2.23 4.99
N ALA A 47 -3.64 2.70 4.24
CA ALA A 47 -3.73 3.92 3.44
C ALA A 47 -3.00 3.74 2.10
N ILE A 48 -3.56 4.35 1.05
CA ILE A 48 -3.06 4.28 -0.32
C ILE A 48 -3.18 5.66 -0.94
N ALA A 49 -2.11 6.15 -1.56
CA ALA A 49 -2.14 7.31 -2.45
C ALA A 49 -1.64 6.90 -3.84
N LEU A 50 -2.26 7.48 -4.87
CA LEU A 50 -1.82 7.34 -6.25
C LEU A 50 -1.05 8.58 -6.65
N GLN A 51 0.15 8.39 -7.18
CA GLN A 51 1.02 9.45 -7.63
C GLN A 51 1.96 8.89 -8.70
N ASP A 52 2.17 9.62 -9.80
CA ASP A 52 3.25 9.30 -10.72
C ASP A 52 4.59 9.68 -10.05
N VAL A 53 5.33 8.67 -9.57
CA VAL A 53 6.58 8.84 -8.80
C VAL A 53 7.78 8.84 -9.75
N ASN A 54 7.71 8.06 -10.83
CA ASN A 54 8.81 7.90 -11.78
C ASN A 54 8.73 8.82 -13.02
N ALA A 55 7.66 9.61 -13.12
CA ALA A 55 7.33 10.53 -14.21
C ALA A 55 7.13 9.83 -15.57
N ASP A 56 6.57 8.61 -15.57
CA ASP A 56 6.28 7.86 -16.79
C ASP A 56 4.84 8.03 -17.33
N GLY A 57 4.02 8.82 -16.64
CA GLY A 57 2.63 9.09 -16.97
C GLY A 57 1.64 8.05 -16.46
N ASN A 58 2.09 6.97 -15.80
CA ASN A 58 1.23 6.01 -15.14
C ASN A 58 1.17 6.30 -13.63
N PRO A 59 -0.01 6.14 -12.99
CA PRO A 59 -0.10 6.28 -11.54
C PRO A 59 0.60 5.10 -10.85
N ASP A 60 1.57 5.42 -10.01
CA ASP A 60 2.19 4.50 -9.04
C ASP A 60 1.40 4.52 -7.73
N MET A 61 1.69 3.56 -6.84
CA MET A 61 1.06 3.48 -5.52
C MET A 61 2.07 3.79 -4.42
N ILE A 62 1.64 4.62 -3.47
CA ILE A 62 2.31 4.85 -2.19
C ILE A 62 1.42 4.25 -1.12
N LEU A 63 1.94 3.26 -0.40
CA LEU A 63 1.20 2.52 0.61
C LEU A 63 1.70 2.88 2.02
N GLY A 64 0.76 2.89 2.95
CA GLY A 64 1.02 3.05 4.37
C GLY A 64 0.22 2.03 5.15
N GLY A 65 0.83 1.52 6.22
CA GLY A 65 0.30 0.37 6.92
C GLY A 65 0.45 0.43 8.43
N ASN A 66 0.57 -0.76 8.99
CA ASN A 66 0.71 -1.07 10.41
C ASN A 66 -0.56 -0.96 11.25
N GLN A 67 -0.61 -1.78 12.28
CA GLN A 67 -1.69 -1.83 13.27
C GLN A 67 -1.11 -2.29 14.61
N TYR A 68 -1.23 -1.43 15.63
CA TYR A 68 -0.68 -1.68 16.95
C TYR A 68 -1.76 -1.99 18.00
N GLY A 69 -3.03 -1.71 17.69
CA GLY A 69 -4.16 -1.86 18.60
C GLY A 69 -4.67 -3.29 18.81
N PHE A 70 -3.87 -4.31 18.49
CA PHE A 70 -4.25 -5.69 18.72
C PHE A 70 -4.19 -6.06 20.22
N LEU A 71 -5.01 -7.03 20.64
CA LEU A 71 -4.92 -7.60 21.98
C LEU A 71 -3.51 -8.17 22.20
N PRO A 72 -2.95 -8.19 23.43
CA PRO A 72 -1.57 -8.62 23.67
C PRO A 72 -1.19 -10.00 23.13
N GLN A 73 -2.16 -10.90 23.00
CA GLN A 73 -2.00 -12.24 22.41
C GLN A 73 -1.77 -12.23 20.88
N PHE A 74 -2.08 -11.12 20.23
CA PHE A 74 -1.86 -10.87 18.81
C PHE A 74 -0.77 -9.80 18.72
N GLU A 75 0.36 -10.15 18.13
CA GLU A 75 1.49 -9.23 17.97
C GLU A 75 1.12 -8.03 17.09
N ARG A 76 2.01 -7.04 17.03
CA ARG A 76 1.83 -5.86 16.19
C ARG A 76 2.07 -6.23 14.73
N LEU A 77 1.28 -5.63 13.84
CA LEU A 77 1.65 -5.55 12.44
C LEU A 77 2.50 -4.29 12.29
N ASP A 78 3.83 -4.43 12.32
CA ASP A 78 4.77 -3.29 12.32
C ASP A 78 5.85 -3.37 11.22
N ALA A 79 5.68 -4.29 10.27
CA ALA A 79 6.63 -4.52 9.19
C ALA A 79 6.46 -3.61 7.95
N SER A 80 5.57 -2.62 7.99
CA SER A 80 5.47 -1.61 6.92
C SER A 80 6.27 -0.36 7.27
N PHE A 81 7.15 0.07 6.36
CA PHE A 81 7.94 1.30 6.48
C PHE A 81 7.53 2.38 5.47
N GLY A 82 6.36 2.20 4.85
CA GLY A 82 5.98 2.92 3.64
C GLY A 82 6.54 2.22 2.41
N ASP A 83 5.67 1.77 1.52
CA ASP A 83 6.05 1.06 0.30
C ASP A 83 5.66 1.88 -0.92
N VAL A 84 6.54 1.97 -1.91
CA VAL A 84 6.25 2.57 -3.22
C VAL A 84 6.25 1.47 -4.27
N LEU A 85 5.15 1.36 -5.01
CA LEU A 85 4.97 0.35 -6.03
C LEU A 85 4.87 1.03 -7.38
N ILE A 86 5.83 0.72 -8.24
CA ILE A 86 5.94 1.27 -9.59
C ILE A 86 5.09 0.46 -10.55
N ASN A 87 4.21 1.14 -11.26
CA ASN A 87 3.33 0.57 -12.26
C ASN A 87 4.05 0.51 -13.61
N ASN A 88 4.04 -0.65 -14.26
CA ASN A 88 4.60 -0.78 -15.62
C ASN A 88 3.64 -0.34 -16.74
N GLY A 89 2.57 0.40 -16.41
CA GLY A 89 1.49 0.80 -17.33
C GLY A 89 0.51 -0.32 -17.72
N LYS A 90 0.77 -1.57 -17.30
CA LYS A 90 -0.12 -2.73 -17.55
C LYS A 90 -0.79 -3.23 -16.28
N GLY A 91 -0.72 -2.46 -15.19
CA GLY A 91 -1.22 -2.84 -13.88
C GLY A 91 -0.43 -3.98 -13.26
N ILE A 92 0.87 -4.07 -13.56
CA ILE A 92 1.82 -4.90 -12.82
C ILE A 92 2.68 -3.95 -12.00
N PHE A 93 2.71 -4.21 -10.70
CA PHE A 93 3.33 -3.35 -9.72
C PHE A 93 4.58 -4.00 -9.16
N THR A 94 5.68 -3.26 -9.13
CA THR A 94 6.96 -3.72 -8.55
C THR A 94 7.34 -2.79 -7.41
N VAL A 95 7.78 -3.36 -6.28
CA VAL A 95 8.19 -2.55 -5.13
C VAL A 95 9.53 -1.87 -5.42
N MET A 96 9.61 -0.57 -5.18
CA MET A 96 10.86 0.19 -5.20
C MET A 96 11.61 -0.02 -3.88
N ASP A 97 12.92 -0.27 -3.97
CA ASP A 97 13.79 -0.38 -2.78
C ASP A 97 13.71 0.89 -1.92
N ASN A 98 13.57 0.72 -0.60
CA ASN A 98 13.44 1.84 0.34
C ASN A 98 14.65 2.80 0.30
N ARG A 99 15.83 2.32 -0.08
CA ARG A 99 17.02 3.16 -0.28
C ARG A 99 16.83 4.17 -1.42
N ASN A 100 16.02 3.83 -2.42
CA ASN A 100 15.72 4.70 -3.55
C ASN A 100 14.53 5.64 -3.25
N THR A 101 13.55 5.18 -2.46
CA THR A 101 12.40 6.02 -2.08
C THR A 101 12.76 7.05 -1.02
N GLY A 102 13.69 6.71 -0.11
CA GLY A 102 13.98 7.49 1.08
C GLY A 102 12.87 7.44 2.14
N LEU A 103 11.83 6.62 1.94
CA LEU A 103 10.75 6.45 2.92
C LEU A 103 11.23 5.60 4.10
N HIS A 104 10.96 6.11 5.30
CA HIS A 104 11.16 5.38 6.54
C HIS A 104 10.09 5.77 7.56
N LEU A 105 8.86 5.33 7.30
CA LEU A 105 7.72 5.59 8.19
C LEU A 105 7.72 4.57 9.31
N ARG A 106 7.64 5.04 10.55
CA ARG A 106 7.45 4.19 11.73
C ARG A 106 6.20 4.66 12.44
N GLY A 107 5.14 3.87 12.40
CA GLY A 107 3.85 4.24 12.96
C GLY A 107 2.69 3.58 12.22
N GLU A 108 1.48 3.81 12.72
CA GLU A 108 0.24 3.36 12.08
C GLU A 108 -0.26 4.44 11.12
N ILE A 109 -0.04 4.24 9.83
CA ILE A 109 -0.49 5.19 8.81
C ILE A 109 -1.99 5.02 8.61
N ARG A 110 -2.73 6.13 8.66
CA ARG A 110 -4.20 6.17 8.53
C ARG A 110 -4.68 6.89 7.29
N ASP A 111 -3.88 7.78 6.74
CA ASP A 111 -4.16 8.42 5.46
C ASP A 111 -2.86 8.88 4.78
N ILE A 112 -2.90 9.00 3.46
CA ILE A 112 -1.82 9.55 2.64
C ILE A 112 -2.44 10.52 1.64
N LYS A 113 -1.88 11.72 1.56
CA LYS A 113 -2.36 12.76 0.63
C LYS A 113 -1.21 13.35 -0.17
N SER A 114 -1.45 13.55 -1.46
CA SER A 114 -0.57 14.30 -2.34
C SER A 114 -0.95 15.78 -2.30
N LEU A 115 0.04 16.63 -2.12
CA LEU A 115 -0.06 18.08 -2.05
C LEU A 115 0.81 18.68 -3.16
N ASN A 116 0.16 19.26 -4.17
CA ASN A 116 0.85 19.91 -5.28
C ASN A 116 0.94 21.41 -5.01
N THR A 117 2.17 21.93 -4.85
CA THR A 117 2.41 23.36 -4.61
C THR A 117 3.54 23.88 -5.50
N LYS A 118 3.27 24.95 -6.27
CA LYS A 118 4.26 25.70 -7.06
C LYS A 118 5.28 24.81 -7.81
N GLY A 119 4.81 23.77 -8.49
CA GLY A 119 5.66 22.85 -9.27
C GLY A 119 6.39 21.78 -8.44
N THR A 120 6.05 21.62 -7.17
CA THR A 120 6.55 20.55 -6.30
C THR A 120 5.42 19.68 -5.79
N THR A 121 5.60 18.38 -5.89
CA THR A 121 4.69 17.39 -5.30
C THR A 121 5.24 16.97 -3.94
N GLN A 122 4.40 17.06 -2.92
CA GLN A 122 4.71 16.64 -1.56
C GLN A 122 3.69 15.58 -1.14
N ILE A 123 4.12 14.61 -0.35
CA ILE A 123 3.27 13.53 0.15
C ILE A 123 3.23 13.64 1.67
N ILE A 124 2.04 13.86 2.22
CA ILE A 124 1.81 13.89 3.66
C ILE A 124 1.21 12.56 4.11
N PHE A 125 1.80 11.99 5.16
CA PHE A 125 1.36 10.76 5.81
C PHE A 125 0.75 11.13 7.17
N LEU A 126 -0.50 10.73 7.39
CA LEU A 126 -1.20 10.94 8.66
C LEU A 126 -1.07 9.68 9.52
N GLN A 127 -0.62 9.87 10.76
CA GLN A 127 -0.33 8.78 11.69
C GLN A 127 -1.34 8.75 12.83
N ASN A 128 -1.67 7.56 13.32
CA ASN A 128 -2.45 7.42 14.54
C ASN A 128 -1.63 7.89 15.76
N ASN A 129 -2.18 8.80 16.56
CA ASN A 129 -1.56 9.31 17.80
C ASN A 129 -0.13 9.87 17.65
N ASP A 130 0.25 10.34 16.46
CA ASP A 130 1.55 10.95 16.21
C ASP A 130 1.43 12.09 15.18
N LEU A 131 2.50 12.86 15.01
CA LEU A 131 2.56 13.98 14.07
C LEU A 131 2.53 13.48 12.62
N PRO A 132 1.89 14.23 11.70
CA PRO A 132 2.03 13.99 10.27
C PRO A 132 3.48 14.07 9.81
N VAL A 133 3.86 13.20 8.87
CA VAL A 133 5.19 13.21 8.24
C VAL A 133 5.05 13.65 6.79
N LEU A 134 5.92 14.56 6.36
CA LEU A 134 5.89 15.12 5.01
C LEU A 134 7.15 14.74 4.25
N TYR A 135 6.97 14.19 3.05
CA TYR A 135 8.05 13.91 2.11
C TYR A 135 7.85 14.76 0.85
N LYS A 136 8.96 15.10 0.20
CA LYS A 136 8.94 15.79 -1.10
C LYS A 136 9.35 14.81 -2.18
N LEU A 137 8.58 14.76 -3.27
CA LEU A 137 8.98 13.99 -4.44
C LEU A 137 10.10 14.73 -5.17
N ASN A 138 11.22 14.03 -5.40
CA ASN A 138 12.31 14.57 -6.20
C ASN A 138 11.93 14.52 -7.68
N SER A 139 11.79 15.67 -8.32
CA SER A 139 11.77 15.72 -9.78
C SER A 139 13.16 15.29 -10.27
N LYS A 140 13.26 14.27 -11.13
CA LYS A 140 14.53 13.96 -11.81
C LYS A 140 14.98 15.22 -12.57
N SER A 141 15.97 15.93 -12.03
CA SER A 141 16.86 16.75 -12.86
C SER A 141 17.74 15.77 -13.63
N ASN A 142 17.71 15.84 -14.96
CA ASN A 142 18.60 15.09 -15.87
C ASN A 142 19.99 14.84 -15.25
N GLN A 143 20.21 13.64 -14.73
CA GLN A 143 21.56 13.11 -14.53
C GLN A 143 21.83 12.22 -15.74
N GLY A 144 22.56 12.81 -16.69
CA GLY A 144 22.94 12.14 -17.94
C GLY A 144 23.43 13.11 -19.03
N ALA A 145 24.16 14.16 -18.66
CA ALA A 145 24.96 14.96 -19.59
C ALA A 145 26.20 15.47 -18.85
N THR A 146 27.19 14.61 -18.68
CA THR A 146 28.58 15.02 -18.47
C THR A 146 29.50 13.96 -19.09
N ASN A 147 30.02 14.33 -20.27
CA ASN A 147 31.29 13.99 -20.94
C ASN A 147 31.91 12.60 -20.75
#